data_AF-A0A9W4QZV4-F1
#
_entry.id   AF-A0A9W4QZV4-F1
#
_cell.length_a   1.000
_cell.length_b   1.000
_cell.length_c   1.000
_cell.angle_alpha   90.00
_cell.angle_beta   90.00
_cell.angle_gamma   90.00
#
_symmetry.space_group_name_H-M   'P 1'
#
loop_
_entity.id
_entity.type
_entity.pdbx_description
1 polymer ?
#
loop_
_entity_poly.entity_id
_entity_poly.type
_entity_poly.pdbx_seq_one_letter_code
_entity_poly.pdbx_strand_id
1 'polypeptide(L)'
;MKEYYSVISDITVTFEVLAFLLMLFIYKHSGITLSFVHKSSLKTPQDHQIYSCFICAFLGPIFSLLGNQLAYDLIALSMEVIDRRQVFYVALMCHIFFFMLTAYIFHRLRGCRFSLIARICMYLMWLMTMNYAQLVLRGYFDVNFLYEYDVYGVFIVFSNAVIAIILLSYSIRYVFVNIYNKSQ
;
A
#
# COMPACT_ATOMS: atom_id res chain seq x y z
N MET A 1 2.41 -1.68 -20.98
CA MET A 1 2.25 -2.62 -19.85
C MET A 1 1.41 -3.78 -20.37
N LYS A 2 1.70 -5.03 -20.02
CA LYS A 2 0.86 -6.13 -20.49
C LYS A 2 -0.54 -6.00 -19.88
N GLU A 3 -1.58 -6.26 -20.66
CA GLU A 3 -2.97 -6.02 -20.30
C GLU A 3 -3.35 -6.67 -18.96
N TYR A 4 -2.86 -7.89 -18.71
CA TYR A 4 -3.12 -8.60 -17.45
C TYR A 4 -2.56 -7.90 -16.21
N TYR A 5 -1.47 -7.13 -16.30
CA TYR A 5 -0.97 -6.37 -15.15
C TYR A 5 -1.89 -5.21 -14.79
N SER A 6 -2.52 -4.56 -15.78
CA SER A 6 -3.52 -3.53 -15.53
C SER A 6 -4.73 -4.11 -14.82
N VAL A 7 -5.23 -5.26 -15.31
CA VAL A 7 -6.38 -5.94 -14.69
C VAL A 7 -6.10 -6.33 -13.24
N ILE A 8 -4.93 -6.90 -12.94
CA ILE A 8 -4.59 -7.28 -11.57
C ILE A 8 -4.41 -6.03 -10.68
N SER A 9 -3.87 -4.95 -11.22
CA SER A 9 -3.79 -3.67 -10.50
C SER A 9 -5.18 -3.15 -10.14
N ASP A 10 -6.14 -3.17 -11.06
CA ASP A 10 -7.52 -2.72 -10.82
C ASP A 10 -8.22 -3.60 -9.77
N ILE A 11 -8.01 -4.91 -9.83
CA ILE A 11 -8.51 -5.85 -8.80
C ILE A 11 -7.89 -5.54 -7.43
N THR A 12 -6.59 -5.26 -7.39
CA THR A 12 -5.86 -4.92 -6.15
C THR A 12 -6.45 -3.65 -5.53
N VAL A 13 -6.60 -2.58 -6.32
CA VAL A 13 -7.22 -1.33 -5.85
C VAL A 13 -8.65 -1.58 -5.36
N THR A 14 -9.42 -2.41 -6.07
CA THR A 14 -10.78 -2.78 -5.64
C THR A 14 -10.77 -3.46 -4.27
N PHE A 15 -9.84 -4.38 -4.02
CA PHE A 15 -9.69 -5.04 -2.72
C PHE A 15 -9.26 -4.07 -1.62
N GLU A 16 -8.37 -3.12 -1.91
CA GLU A 16 -7.95 -2.08 -0.96
C GLU A 16 -9.11 -1.14 -0.60
N VAL A 17 -9.90 -0.70 -1.59
CA VAL A 17 -11.10 0.12 -1.36
C VAL A 17 -12.12 -0.66 -0.53
N LEU A 18 -12.36 -1.94 -0.84
CA LEU A 18 -13.26 -2.78 -0.04
C LEU A 18 -12.76 -2.94 1.40
N ALA A 19 -11.47 -3.18 1.59
CA ALA A 19 -10.86 -3.25 2.92
C ALA A 19 -11.02 -1.93 3.68
N PHE A 20 -10.84 -0.78 3.01
CA PHE A 20 -11.08 0.53 3.61
C PHE A 20 -12.53 0.71 4.06
N LEU A 21 -13.50 0.38 3.22
CA LEU A 21 -14.93 0.49 3.54
C LEU A 21 -15.32 -0.42 4.72
N LEU A 22 -14.79 -1.65 4.75
CA LEU A 22 -14.99 -2.57 5.88
C LEU A 22 -14.33 -2.02 7.16
N MET A 23 -13.13 -1.46 7.07
CA MET A 23 -12.47 -0.85 8.23
C MET A 23 -13.21 0.38 8.72
N LEU A 24 -13.79 1.21 7.84
CA LEU A 24 -14.67 2.32 8.22
C LEU A 24 -15.90 1.82 8.99
N PHE A 25 -16.52 0.74 8.51
CA PHE A 25 -17.65 0.09 9.18
C PHE A 25 -17.26 -0.43 10.57
N ILE A 26 -16.14 -1.17 10.68
CA ILE A 26 -15.60 -1.67 11.95
C ILE A 26 -15.31 -0.52 12.91
N TYR A 27 -14.71 0.55 12.41
CA TYR A 27 -14.31 1.70 13.20
C TYR A 27 -15.54 2.40 13.79
N LYS A 28 -16.60 2.58 13.00
CA LYS A 28 -17.89 3.11 13.45
C LYS A 28 -18.54 2.22 14.52
N HIS A 29 -18.54 0.90 14.33
CA HIS A 29 -19.12 -0.04 15.30
C HIS A 29 -18.32 -0.18 16.60
N SER A 30 -17.00 0.04 16.55
CA SER A 30 -16.13 -0.07 17.72
C SER A 30 -16.24 1.13 18.67
N GLY A 31 -17.01 2.16 18.32
CA GLY A 31 -17.18 3.37 19.15
C GLY A 31 -15.93 4.23 19.26
N ILE A 32 -14.90 3.95 18.46
CA ILE A 32 -13.67 4.74 18.43
C ILE A 32 -13.97 6.04 17.69
N THR A 33 -13.68 7.19 18.30
CA THR A 33 -13.84 8.49 17.62
C THR A 33 -12.85 8.61 16.48
N LEU A 34 -13.33 8.99 15.28
CA LEU A 34 -12.49 9.15 14.10
C LEU A 34 -11.69 10.43 14.23
N SER A 35 -10.49 10.32 14.80
CA SER A 35 -9.59 11.43 14.96
C SER A 35 -8.18 10.99 14.58
N PHE A 36 -7.57 11.74 13.67
CA PHE A 36 -6.20 11.47 13.24
C PHE A 36 -5.15 11.99 14.24
N VAL A 37 -5.57 12.85 15.18
CA VAL A 37 -4.63 13.60 16.05
C VAL A 37 -4.87 13.36 17.54
N HIS A 38 -6.13 13.21 17.97
CA HIS A 38 -6.50 13.33 19.39
C HIS A 38 -6.43 12.01 20.19
N LYS A 39 -5.30 11.74 20.84
CA LYS A 39 -4.92 10.43 21.46
C LYS A 39 -5.91 9.78 22.45
N SER A 40 -6.93 10.49 22.94
CA SER A 40 -7.75 10.08 24.10
C SER A 40 -8.67 8.87 23.89
N SER A 41 -8.87 8.39 22.64
CA SER A 41 -9.84 7.32 22.36
C SER A 41 -9.23 5.91 22.21
N LEU A 42 -7.91 5.76 22.21
CA LEU A 42 -7.26 4.45 22.05
C LEU A 42 -6.84 3.89 23.42
N LYS A 43 -7.73 3.12 24.06
CA LYS A 43 -7.54 2.66 25.44
C LYS A 43 -6.98 1.24 25.49
N THR A 44 -7.42 0.38 24.58
CA THR A 44 -7.07 -1.05 24.59
C THR A 44 -6.06 -1.40 23.49
N PRO A 45 -5.23 -2.45 23.66
CA PRO A 45 -4.35 -2.93 22.59
C PRO A 45 -5.09 -3.26 21.28
N GLN A 46 -6.35 -3.68 21.37
CA GLN A 46 -7.21 -3.96 20.24
C GLN A 46 -7.58 -2.67 19.49
N ASP A 47 -7.88 -1.57 20.18
CA ASP A 47 -8.17 -0.27 19.56
C ASP A 47 -6.96 0.23 18.74
N HIS A 48 -5.75 0.05 19.29
CA HIS A 48 -4.51 0.38 18.60
C HIS A 48 -4.34 -0.47 17.32
N GLN A 49 -4.67 -1.76 17.38
CA GLN A 49 -4.60 -2.62 16.21
C GLN A 49 -5.60 -2.21 15.12
N ILE A 50 -6.86 -1.93 15.49
CA ILE A 50 -7.91 -1.48 14.57
C ILE A 50 -7.50 -0.16 13.91
N TYR A 51 -7.04 0.82 14.71
CA TYR A 51 -6.60 2.10 14.19
C TYR A 51 -5.41 1.94 13.22
N SER A 52 -4.41 1.15 13.60
CA SER A 52 -3.25 0.89 12.76
C SER A 52 -3.63 0.24 11.42
N CYS A 53 -4.52 -0.76 11.44
CA CYS A 53 -5.05 -1.35 10.22
C CYS A 53 -5.92 -0.37 9.40
N PHE A 54 -6.69 0.49 10.07
CA PHE A 54 -7.49 1.52 9.41
C PHE A 54 -6.61 2.51 8.65
N ILE A 55 -5.49 2.95 9.23
CA ILE A 55 -4.53 3.82 8.53
C ILE A 55 -3.96 3.15 7.29
N CYS A 56 -3.59 1.87 7.38
CA CYS A 56 -3.10 1.14 6.20
C CYS A 56 -4.19 0.97 5.13
N ALA A 57 -5.42 0.63 5.52
CA ALA A 57 -6.54 0.50 4.60
C ALA A 57 -6.96 1.86 3.99
N PHE A 58 -6.78 2.97 4.71
CA PHE A 58 -7.03 4.32 4.20
C PHE A 58 -5.95 4.77 3.20
N LEU A 59 -4.67 4.60 3.55
CA LEU A 59 -3.56 5.06 2.72
C LEU A 59 -3.31 4.16 1.51
N GLY A 60 -3.53 2.85 1.62
CA GLY A 60 -3.32 1.87 0.55
C GLY A 60 -3.94 2.28 -0.79
N PRO A 61 -5.27 2.40 -0.91
CA PRO A 61 -5.92 2.72 -2.18
C PRO A 61 -5.53 4.12 -2.70
N ILE A 62 -5.32 5.09 -1.81
CA ILE A 62 -4.86 6.43 -2.20
C ILE A 62 -3.50 6.35 -2.90
N PHE A 63 -2.53 5.67 -2.29
CA PHE A 63 -1.20 5.55 -2.85
C PHE A 63 -1.14 4.60 -4.04
N SER A 64 -2.01 3.59 -4.12
CA SER A 64 -2.12 2.75 -5.32
C SER A 64 -2.65 3.54 -6.51
N LEU A 65 -3.70 4.34 -6.33
CA LEU A 65 -4.24 5.21 -7.38
C LEU A 65 -3.23 6.27 -7.83
N LEU A 66 -2.61 6.97 -6.87
CA LEU A 66 -1.58 7.97 -7.17
C LEU A 66 -0.35 7.34 -7.84
N GLY A 67 0.08 6.16 -7.39
CA GLY A 67 1.22 5.45 -7.95
C GLY A 67 0.97 4.98 -9.38
N ASN A 68 -0.22 4.48 -9.66
CA ASN A 68 -0.63 4.08 -11.02
C ASN A 68 -0.65 5.28 -11.96
N GLN A 69 -1.28 6.38 -11.54
CA GLN A 69 -1.31 7.61 -12.34
C GLN A 69 0.10 8.15 -12.58
N LEU A 70 0.92 8.24 -11.53
CA LEU A 70 2.31 8.67 -11.62
C LEU A 70 3.10 7.81 -12.63
N ALA A 71 2.94 6.49 -12.59
CA ALA A 71 3.62 5.60 -13.53
C ALA A 71 3.19 5.85 -15.00
N TYR A 72 1.91 6.07 -15.25
CA TYR A 72 1.41 6.41 -16.59
C TYR A 72 2.00 7.74 -17.08
N ASP A 73 1.97 8.77 -16.25
CA ASP A 73 2.48 10.10 -16.58
C ASP A 73 3.99 10.07 -16.88
N LEU A 74 4.77 9.34 -16.07
CA LEU A 74 6.21 9.19 -16.26
C LEU A 74 6.58 8.43 -17.54
N ILE A 75 5.76 7.46 -17.96
CA ILE A 75 5.95 6.74 -19.23
C ILE A 75 5.67 7.66 -20.42
N ALA A 76 4.70 8.56 -20.30
CA ALA A 76 4.31 9.50 -21.34
C ALA A 76 5.29 10.67 -21.53
N LEU A 77 6.28 10.84 -20.64
CA LEU A 77 7.27 11.92 -20.76
C LEU A 77 8.10 11.83 -22.05
N SER A 78 8.14 12.94 -22.77
CA SER A 78 8.98 13.14 -23.96
C SER A 78 10.44 13.37 -23.58
N MET A 79 11.11 12.30 -23.15
CA MET A 79 12.52 12.28 -22.77
C MET A 79 13.26 11.17 -23.52
N GLU A 80 14.59 11.23 -23.52
CA GLU A 80 15.40 10.09 -23.95
C GLU A 80 15.07 8.86 -23.09
N VAL A 81 15.21 7.66 -23.68
CA VAL A 81 14.80 6.39 -23.06
C VAL A 81 15.50 6.16 -21.72
N ILE A 82 16.81 6.43 -21.65
CA ILE A 82 17.62 6.21 -20.45
C ILE A 82 17.23 7.20 -19.36
N ASP A 83 17.19 8.49 -19.66
CA ASP A 83 16.77 9.53 -18.70
C ASP A 83 15.36 9.27 -18.18
N ARG A 84 14.42 8.88 -19.05
CA ARG A 84 13.05 8.54 -18.63
C ARG A 84 13.04 7.37 -17.66
N ARG A 85 13.85 6.32 -17.89
CA ARG A 85 13.95 5.17 -16.97
C ARG A 85 14.52 5.60 -15.61
N GLN A 86 15.54 6.44 -15.60
CA GLN A 86 16.12 6.95 -14.35
C GLN A 86 15.09 7.71 -13.54
N VAL A 87 14.42 8.68 -14.17
CA VAL A 87 13.35 9.47 -13.53
C VAL A 87 12.21 8.56 -13.07
N PHE A 88 11.81 7.58 -13.90
CA PHE A 88 10.74 6.64 -13.57
C PHE A 88 11.01 5.88 -12.26
N TYR A 89 12.15 5.19 -12.16
CA TYR A 89 12.43 4.39 -10.97
C TYR A 89 12.73 5.25 -9.73
N VAL A 90 13.35 6.42 -9.89
CA VAL A 90 13.54 7.38 -8.77
C VAL A 90 12.19 7.86 -8.25
N ALA A 91 11.27 8.28 -9.12
CA ALA A 91 9.96 8.75 -8.73
C ALA A 91 9.14 7.65 -8.03
N LEU A 92 9.20 6.40 -8.50
CA LEU A 92 8.53 5.28 -7.81
C LEU A 92 9.13 4.99 -6.44
N MET A 93 10.46 5.10 -6.27
CA MET A 93 11.08 4.99 -4.95
C MET A 93 10.62 6.12 -4.02
N CYS A 94 10.59 7.37 -4.50
CA CYS A 94 10.07 8.50 -3.73
C CYS A 94 8.60 8.29 -3.35
N HIS A 95 7.78 7.76 -4.25
CA HIS A 95 6.37 7.43 -3.98
C HIS A 95 6.21 6.42 -2.83
N ILE A 96 6.98 5.33 -2.86
CA ILE A 96 6.98 4.33 -1.78
C ILE A 96 7.49 4.93 -0.46
N PHE A 97 8.52 5.77 -0.52
CA PHE A 97 9.01 6.49 0.65
C PHE A 97 7.95 7.42 1.25
N PHE A 98 7.22 8.17 0.41
CA PHE A 98 6.13 9.04 0.88
C PHE A 98 4.98 8.25 1.49
N PHE A 99 4.64 7.08 0.95
CA PHE A 99 3.67 6.18 1.58
C PHE A 99 4.10 5.82 3.00
N MET A 100 5.33 5.30 3.15
CA MET A 100 5.87 4.87 4.43
C MET A 100 5.97 6.03 5.44
N LEU A 101 6.47 7.19 4.99
CA LEU A 101 6.58 8.38 5.81
C LEU A 101 5.20 8.84 6.29
N THR A 102 4.22 8.88 5.39
CA THR A 102 2.84 9.26 5.70
C THR A 102 2.24 8.29 6.72
N ALA A 103 2.34 6.97 6.48
CA ALA A 103 1.90 5.95 7.43
C ALA A 103 2.55 6.13 8.80
N TYR A 104 3.86 6.36 8.84
CA TYR A 104 4.60 6.60 10.09
C TYR A 104 4.11 7.84 10.83
N ILE A 105 3.93 8.97 10.12
CA ILE A 105 3.42 10.21 10.71
C ILE A 105 2.04 9.98 11.34
N PHE A 106 1.10 9.34 10.63
CA PHE A 106 -0.22 9.04 11.18
C PHE A 106 -0.16 8.19 12.46
N HIS A 107 0.70 7.16 12.48
CA HIS A 107 0.89 6.34 13.68
C HIS A 107 1.49 7.16 14.84
N ARG A 108 2.47 8.03 14.56
CA ARG A 108 3.12 8.86 15.58
C ARG A 108 2.22 9.95 16.14
N LEU A 109 1.45 10.65 15.29
CA LEU A 109 0.49 11.68 15.71
C LEU A 109 -0.53 11.09 16.69
N ARG A 110 -1.03 9.89 16.39
CA ARG A 110 -1.98 9.18 17.25
C ARG A 110 -1.33 8.54 18.49
N GLY A 111 -0.01 8.32 18.48
CA GLY A 111 0.67 7.53 19.51
C GLY A 111 0.31 6.05 19.46
N CYS A 112 -0.05 5.54 18.28
CA CYS A 112 -0.45 4.15 18.07
C CYS A 112 0.76 3.27 17.79
N ARG A 113 0.77 2.04 18.32
CA ARG A 113 1.76 1.02 17.90
C ARG A 113 1.39 0.48 16.52
N PHE A 114 2.41 0.13 15.73
CA PHE A 114 2.19 -0.57 14.47
C PHE A 114 1.66 -1.98 14.72
N SER A 115 0.50 -2.30 14.13
CA SER A 115 -0.01 -3.67 14.06
C SER A 115 0.94 -4.55 13.24
N LEU A 116 0.78 -5.87 13.37
CA LEU A 116 1.52 -6.80 12.50
C LEU A 116 1.25 -6.52 11.02
N ILE A 117 0.00 -6.19 10.68
CA ILE A 117 -0.40 -5.88 9.30
C ILE A 117 0.26 -4.59 8.82
N ALA A 118 0.29 -3.56 9.67
CA ALA A 118 0.98 -2.33 9.34
C ALA A 118 2.48 -2.55 9.16
N ARG A 119 3.11 -3.40 9.99
CA ARG A 119 4.52 -3.80 9.77
C ARG A 119 4.73 -4.53 8.45
N ILE A 120 3.82 -5.45 8.08
CA ILE A 120 3.86 -6.12 6.77
C ILE A 120 3.75 -5.11 5.63
N CYS A 121 2.85 -4.12 5.74
CA CYS A 121 2.74 -3.04 4.76
C CYS A 121 4.02 -2.18 4.72
N MET A 122 4.69 -1.96 5.85
CA MET A 122 5.97 -1.24 5.88
C MET A 122 7.14 -2.04 5.29
N TYR A 123 7.05 -3.38 5.27
CA TYR A 123 8.01 -4.22 4.55
C TYR A 123 7.93 -4.06 3.02
N LEU A 124 7.04 -3.20 2.50
CA LEU A 124 7.12 -2.67 1.13
C LEU A 124 8.49 -2.07 0.77
N MET A 125 9.41 -1.86 1.72
CA MET A 125 10.82 -1.61 1.44
C MET A 125 11.43 -2.56 0.40
N TRP A 126 10.98 -3.82 0.30
CA TRP A 126 11.43 -4.73 -0.75
C TRP A 126 11.10 -4.22 -2.16
N LEU A 127 9.98 -3.50 -2.35
CA LEU A 127 9.69 -2.80 -3.60
C LEU A 127 10.68 -1.67 -3.89
N MET A 128 11.14 -0.94 -2.86
CA MET A 128 12.19 0.07 -3.06
C MET A 128 13.48 -0.58 -3.54
N THR A 129 13.89 -1.70 -2.94
CA THR A 129 15.08 -2.44 -3.39
C THR A 129 14.95 -2.89 -4.84
N MET A 130 13.77 -3.38 -5.24
CA MET A 130 13.55 -3.81 -6.62
C MET A 130 13.54 -2.63 -7.61
N ASN A 131 12.96 -1.49 -7.24
CA ASN A 131 13.04 -0.26 -8.04
C ASN A 131 14.49 0.26 -8.14
N TYR A 132 15.26 0.18 -7.07
CA TYR A 132 16.67 0.54 -7.08
C TYR A 132 17.49 -0.38 -8.00
N ALA A 133 17.24 -1.70 -7.93
CA ALA A 133 17.89 -2.66 -8.83
C ALA A 133 17.57 -2.34 -10.30
N GLN A 134 16.33 -1.98 -10.62
CA GLN A 134 15.94 -1.52 -11.96
C GLN A 134 16.58 -0.20 -12.36
N LEU A 135 16.69 0.75 -11.43
CA LEU A 135 17.37 2.02 -11.68
C LEU A 135 18.83 1.76 -12.09
N VAL A 136 19.55 0.92 -11.34
CA VAL A 136 20.94 0.56 -11.65
C VAL A 136 21.05 -0.19 -12.97
N LEU A 137 20.34 -1.31 -13.11
CA LEU A 137 20.46 -2.18 -14.28
C LEU A 137 19.95 -1.48 -15.55
N ARG A 138 18.72 -0.97 -15.52
CA ARG A 138 18.02 -0.48 -16.69
C ARG A 138 18.21 1.01 -16.94
N GLY A 139 18.41 1.77 -15.86
CA GLY A 139 18.58 3.23 -15.90
C GLY A 139 20.03 3.67 -16.06
N TYR A 140 21.02 2.88 -15.64
CA TYR A 140 22.44 3.25 -15.78
C TYR A 140 23.24 2.31 -16.69
N PHE A 141 22.98 1.00 -16.65
CA PHE A 141 23.73 0.02 -17.45
C PHE A 141 23.02 -0.47 -18.73
N ASP A 142 21.78 -0.03 -18.96
CA ASP A 142 20.90 -0.51 -20.05
C ASP A 142 20.76 -2.05 -20.12
N VAL A 143 20.86 -2.72 -18.97
CA VAL A 143 20.61 -4.16 -18.85
C VAL A 143 19.13 -4.38 -18.56
N ASN A 144 18.43 -5.01 -19.51
CA ASN A 144 16.97 -5.18 -19.46
C ASN A 144 16.51 -6.56 -18.91
N PHE A 145 17.42 -7.40 -18.41
CA PHE A 145 17.16 -8.78 -17.96
C PHE A 145 15.89 -8.95 -17.10
N LEU A 146 15.79 -8.21 -15.99
CA LEU A 146 14.65 -8.33 -15.06
C LEU A 146 13.31 -7.87 -15.66
N TYR A 147 13.36 -7.04 -16.71
CA TYR A 147 12.19 -6.58 -17.44
C TYR A 147 11.80 -7.55 -18.56
N GLU A 148 12.77 -8.06 -19.31
CA GLU A 148 12.57 -9.00 -20.43
C GLU A 148 11.98 -10.34 -19.97
N TYR A 149 12.42 -10.85 -18.83
CA TYR A 149 11.89 -12.09 -18.23
C TYR A 149 10.67 -11.85 -17.34
N ASP A 150 10.04 -10.68 -17.39
CA ASP A 150 8.86 -10.27 -16.59
C ASP A 150 9.02 -10.36 -15.06
N VAL A 151 10.22 -10.62 -14.56
CA VAL A 151 10.50 -10.79 -13.13
C VAL A 151 10.07 -9.55 -12.34
N TYR A 152 10.38 -8.36 -12.87
CA TYR A 152 9.99 -7.10 -12.25
C TYR A 152 8.47 -6.92 -12.17
N GLY A 153 7.77 -7.09 -13.29
CA GLY A 153 6.32 -6.90 -13.35
C GLY A 153 5.57 -7.85 -12.43
N VAL A 154 5.96 -9.14 -12.44
CA VAL A 154 5.41 -10.15 -11.53
C VAL A 154 5.67 -9.77 -10.06
N PHE A 155 6.88 -9.34 -9.72
CA PHE A 155 7.24 -8.99 -8.35
C PHE A 155 6.42 -7.81 -7.81
N ILE A 156 6.27 -6.74 -8.60
CA ILE A 156 5.46 -5.57 -8.21
C ILE A 156 4.01 -5.98 -7.96
N VAL A 157 3.40 -6.68 -8.94
CA VAL A 157 1.99 -7.06 -8.88
C VAL A 157 1.71 -8.05 -7.75
N PHE A 158 2.59 -9.04 -7.57
CA PHE A 158 2.48 -9.98 -6.46
C PHE A 158 2.54 -9.28 -5.11
N SER A 159 3.49 -8.36 -4.92
CA SER A 159 3.66 -7.64 -3.65
C SER A 159 2.43 -6.80 -3.29
N ASN A 160 1.89 -6.06 -4.26
CA ASN A 160 0.69 -5.25 -4.06
C ASN A 160 -0.54 -6.14 -3.79
N ALA A 161 -0.72 -7.22 -4.54
CA ALA A 161 -1.82 -8.17 -4.35
C ALA A 161 -1.79 -8.81 -2.95
N VAL A 162 -0.61 -9.23 -2.46
CA VAL A 162 -0.45 -9.79 -1.12
C VAL A 162 -0.91 -8.81 -0.04
N ILE A 163 -0.54 -7.53 -0.16
CA ILE A 163 -0.94 -6.51 0.81
C ILE A 163 -2.44 -6.27 0.80
N ALA A 164 -3.03 -6.12 -0.39
CA ALA A 164 -4.47 -5.95 -0.55
C ALA A 164 -5.25 -7.13 0.05
N ILE A 165 -4.81 -8.37 -0.23
CA ILE A 165 -5.41 -9.59 0.31
C ILE A 165 -5.29 -9.64 1.83
N ILE A 166 -4.14 -9.31 2.42
CA ILE A 166 -3.95 -9.33 3.87
C ILE A 166 -4.86 -8.30 4.55
N LEU A 167 -4.93 -7.08 4.01
CA LEU A 167 -5.79 -6.01 4.54
C LEU A 167 -7.27 -6.39 4.47
N LEU A 168 -7.72 -6.91 3.32
CA LEU A 168 -9.09 -7.35 3.13
C LEU A 168 -9.43 -8.52 4.05
N SER A 169 -8.57 -9.54 4.09
CA SER A 169 -8.76 -10.75 4.90
C SER A 169 -8.87 -10.43 6.38
N TYR A 170 -8.05 -9.49 6.88
CA TYR A 170 -8.13 -9.02 8.26
C TYR A 170 -9.47 -8.34 8.55
N SER A 171 -9.89 -7.43 7.67
CA SER A 171 -11.12 -6.67 7.81
C SER A 171 -12.33 -7.61 7.84
N ILE A 172 -12.39 -8.56 6.91
CA ILE A 172 -13.43 -9.60 6.86
C ILE A 172 -13.45 -10.41 8.15
N ARG A 173 -12.30 -10.94 8.58
CA ARG A 173 -12.20 -11.75 9.81
C ARG A 173 -12.69 -10.98 11.03
N TYR A 174 -12.35 -9.69 11.13
CA TYR A 174 -12.79 -8.87 12.24
C TYR A 174 -14.32 -8.71 12.27
N VAL A 175 -14.95 -8.45 11.11
CA VAL A 175 -16.42 -8.35 11.02
C VAL A 175 -17.09 -9.65 11.46
N PHE A 176 -16.70 -10.79 10.89
CA PHE A 176 -17.34 -12.07 11.19
C PHE A 176 -17.12 -12.53 12.64
N VAL A 177 -15.90 -12.44 13.15
CA VAL A 177 -15.57 -12.98 14.48
C VAL A 177 -16.04 -12.06 15.60
N ASN A 178 -15.89 -10.74 15.46
CA ASN A 178 -16.10 -9.82 16.58
C ASN A 178 -17.43 -9.09 16.56
N ILE A 179 -18.02 -8.85 15.38
CA ILE A 179 -19.28 -8.11 15.27
C ILE A 179 -20.45 -9.09 15.17
N TYR A 180 -20.40 -10.03 14.22
CA TYR A 180 -21.51 -10.95 13.98
C TYR A 180 -21.75 -11.92 15.16
N ASN A 181 -20.69 -12.55 15.68
CA ASN A 181 -20.82 -13.50 16.79
C ASN A 181 -21.16 -12.85 18.15
N LYS A 182 -21.03 -11.53 18.30
CA LYS A 182 -21.45 -10.80 19.52
C LYS A 182 -22.89 -10.29 19.44
N SER A 183 -23.50 -10.32 18.25
CA SER A 183 -24.91 -9.93 18.04
C SER A 183 -25.90 -11.09 18.15
N GLN A 184 -25.40 -12.32 18.37
CA GLN A 184 -26.18 -13.50 18.77
C GLN A 184 -26.06 -13.71 20.27
#